data_AF-A0A352MXI0-F1
#
_entry.id   AF-A0A352MXI0-F1
#
_cell.length_a   1.000
_cell.length_b   1.000
_cell.length_c   1.000
_cell.angle_alpha   90.00
_cell.angle_beta   90.00
_cell.angle_gamma   90.00
#
_symmetry.space_group_name_H-M   'P 1'
#
loop_
_entity.id
_entity.type
_entity.pdbx_description
1 polymer ?
#
loop_
_entity_poly.entity_id
_entity_poly.type
_entity_poly.pdbx_seq_one_letter_code
_entity_poly.pdbx_strand_id
1 'polypeptide(L)'
;MKKVVSIIVIILIFFVIYFLQANLFNMFNIEGIKPNLFIVLMLVIGLFTGKKVRNTTRNNIRNNIRFINRKDNRNIKHNVCYYSNISRYI
;
A
#
# COMPACT_ATOMS: atom_id res chain seq x y z
N MET A 1 2.04 -14.83 20.62
CA MET A 1 2.11 -13.63 21.49
C MET A 1 2.37 -12.30 20.76
N LYS A 2 2.54 -12.28 19.42
CA LYS A 2 2.84 -11.05 18.66
C LYS A 2 1.75 -9.96 18.77
N LYS A 3 0.48 -10.37 18.91
CA LYS A 3 -0.68 -9.46 19.09
C LYS A 3 -0.65 -8.75 20.44
N VAL A 4 -0.31 -9.45 21.52
CA VAL A 4 -0.25 -8.91 22.89
C VAL A 4 0.91 -7.92 23.01
N VAL A 5 2.08 -8.27 22.48
CA VAL A 5 3.25 -7.37 22.42
C VAL A 5 2.91 -6.09 21.64
N SER A 6 2.18 -6.19 20.53
CA SER A 6 1.75 -5.02 19.77
C SER A 6 0.84 -4.09 20.57
N ILE A 7 -0.06 -4.63 21.39
CA ILE A 7 -0.97 -3.84 22.24
C ILE A 7 -0.18 -3.12 23.34
N ILE A 8 0.77 -3.82 23.99
CA ILE A 8 1.64 -3.25 25.02
C ILE A 8 2.48 -2.10 24.45
N VAL A 9 3.05 -2.28 23.26
CA VAL A 9 3.84 -1.25 22.57
C VAL A 9 2.99 -0.02 22.22
N ILE A 10 1.74 -0.21 21.78
CA ILE A 10 0.81 0.88 21.50
C ILE A 10 0.50 1.69 22.76
N ILE A 11 0.25 1.02 23.89
CA ILE A 11 0.01 1.69 25.17
C ILE A 11 1.24 2.48 25.60
N LEU A 12 2.44 1.91 25.48
CA LEU A 12 3.69 2.58 25.83
C LEU A 12 3.92 3.84 24.97
N ILE A 13 3.70 3.74 23.66
CA ILE A 13 3.81 4.86 22.73
C ILE A 13 2.81 5.97 23.06
N PHE A 14 1.60 5.61 23.50
CA PHE A 14 0.59 6.57 23.92
C PHE A 14 1.07 7.43 25.11
N PHE A 15 1.69 6.80 26.10
CA PHE A 15 2.28 7.51 27.24
C PHE A 15 3.42 8.45 26.83
N VAL A 16 4.30 8.00 25.91
CA VAL A 16 5.41 8.83 25.42
C VAL A 16 4.89 10.06 24.68
N ILE A 17 3.88 9.89 23.81
CA ILE A 17 3.26 11.00 23.07
C ILE A 17 2.58 11.99 24.04
N TYR A 18 1.88 11.48 25.05
CA TYR A 18 1.23 12.31 26.06
C TYR A 18 2.24 13.18 26.83
N PHE A 19 3.35 12.59 27.28
CA PHE A 19 4.40 13.31 27.99
C PHE A 19 5.09 14.35 27.10
N LEU A 20 5.28 14.04 25.82
CA LEU A 20 5.85 14.95 24.85
C LEU A 20 4.93 16.15 24.57
N GLN A 21 3.62 15.92 24.46
CA GLN A 21 2.59 16.94 24.30
C GLN A 21 2.42 17.84 25.54
N ALA A 22 2.58 17.27 26.74
CA ALA A 22 2.48 18.02 27.99
C ALA A 22 3.68 18.95 28.23
N ASN A 23 4.89 18.55 27.80
CA ASN A 23 6.12 19.29 28.09
C ASN A 23 6.60 20.16 26.91
N LEU A 24 6.86 19.59 25.73
CA LEU A 24 7.40 20.36 24.60
C LEU A 24 6.33 21.30 24.02
N PHE A 25 5.13 20.79 23.77
CA PHE A 25 4.08 21.56 23.10
C PHE A 25 3.37 22.55 24.02
N ASN A 26 3.63 22.50 25.32
CA ASN A 26 3.21 23.54 26.24
C ASN A 26 4.14 24.77 26.15
N MET A 27 5.40 24.58 25.77
CA MET A 27 6.39 25.63 25.58
C MET A 27 6.33 26.24 24.16
N PHE A 28 5.82 25.52 23.16
CA PHE A 28 5.61 25.98 21.79
C PHE A 28 4.21 26.57 21.51
N ASN A 29 3.59 27.21 22.51
CA ASN A 29 2.29 27.83 22.35
C ASN A 29 2.42 29.18 21.61
N ILE A 30 2.15 29.19 20.31
CA ILE A 30 2.13 30.42 19.50
C ILE A 30 0.68 30.93 19.52
N GLU A 31 0.47 32.12 20.11
CA GLU A 31 -0.83 32.81 20.14
C GLU A 31 -2.03 31.98 20.66
N GLY A 32 -1.80 31.12 21.65
CA GLY A 32 -2.85 30.32 22.28
C GLY A 32 -3.26 29.07 21.50
N ILE A 33 -2.62 28.79 20.36
CA ILE A 33 -2.84 27.56 19.58
C ILE A 33 -1.81 26.51 19.99
N LYS A 34 -2.25 25.51 20.74
CA LYS A 34 -1.44 24.35 21.12
C LYS A 34 -1.44 23.29 20.01
N PRO A 35 -0.27 22.91 19.46
CA PRO A 35 -0.22 21.82 18.48
C PRO A 35 -0.66 20.50 19.13
N ASN A 36 -1.59 19.78 18.50
CA ASN A 36 -2.01 18.46 18.94
C ASN A 36 -1.26 17.37 18.18
N LEU A 37 -0.33 16.70 18.88
CA LEU A 37 0.47 15.62 18.31
C LEU A 37 -0.34 14.44 17.81
N PHE A 38 -1.52 14.20 18.40
CA PHE A 38 -2.41 13.13 17.98
C PHE A 38 -2.94 13.35 16.55
N ILE A 39 -3.31 14.59 16.20
CA ILE A 39 -3.78 14.94 14.85
C ILE A 39 -2.66 14.76 13.82
N VAL A 40 -1.43 15.21 14.14
CA VAL A 40 -0.27 15.07 13.23
C VAL A 40 0.03 13.60 12.98
N LEU A 41 -0.03 12.77 14.02
CA LEU A 41 0.20 11.34 13.93
C LEU A 41 -0.87 10.63 13.09
N MET A 42 -2.14 10.99 13.26
CA MET A 42 -3.24 10.49 12.44
C MET A 42 -3.09 10.90 10.97
N LEU A 43 -2.67 12.13 10.71
CA LEU A 43 -2.41 12.63 9.35
C LEU A 43 -1.30 11.81 8.66
N VAL A 44 -0.20 11.56 9.38
CA VAL A 44 0.92 10.75 8.89
C VAL A 44 0.46 9.31 8.60
N ILE A 45 -0.21 8.65 9.54
CA ILE A 45 -0.71 7.28 9.35
C ILE A 45 -1.68 7.20 8.16
N GLY A 46 -2.62 8.14 8.07
CA GLY A 46 -3.58 8.22 6.98
C GLY A 46 -2.92 8.38 5.62
N LEU A 47 -1.92 9.26 5.53
CA LEU A 47 -1.18 9.52 4.28
C LEU A 47 -0.37 8.29 3.82
N PHE A 48 0.26 7.58 4.75
CA PHE A 48 1.09 6.41 4.40
C PHE A 48 0.27 5.15 4.11
N THR A 49 -0.93 5.01 4.68
CA THR A 49 -1.80 3.83 4.48
C THR A 49 -2.27 3.66 3.04
N GLY A 50 -2.54 4.76 2.32
CA GLY A 50 -3.01 4.72 0.93
C GLY A 50 -2.00 4.13 -0.08
N LYS A 51 -0.69 4.25 0.20
CA LYS A 51 0.36 3.76 -0.71
C LYS A 51 0.39 2.24 -0.82
N LYS A 52 0.16 1.53 0.29
CA LYS A 52 0.23 0.06 0.34
C LYS A 52 -0.93 -0.59 -0.41
N VAL A 53 -2.14 -0.08 -0.21
CA VAL A 53 -3.35 -0.55 -0.90
C VAL A 53 -3.23 -0.36 -2.42
N ARG A 54 -2.80 0.83 -2.85
CA ARG A 54 -2.61 1.14 -4.27
C ARG A 54 -1.61 0.20 -4.96
N ASN A 55 -0.53 -0.18 -4.27
CA ASN A 55 0.48 -1.07 -4.82
C ASN A 55 -0.03 -2.50 -4.98
N THR A 56 -0.82 -3.01 -4.04
CA THR A 56 -1.45 -4.33 -4.16
C THR A 56 -2.42 -4.38 -5.34
N THR A 57 -3.29 -3.38 -5.48
CA THR A 57 -4.23 -3.30 -6.61
C THR A 57 -3.50 -3.20 -7.94
N ARG A 58 -2.44 -2.38 -8.01
CA ARG A 58 -1.59 -2.27 -9.20
C ARG A 58 -0.92 -3.60 -9.57
N ASN A 59 -0.47 -4.37 -8.57
CA ASN A 59 0.14 -5.68 -8.81
C ASN A 59 -0.88 -6.70 -9.31
N ASN A 60 -2.11 -6.71 -8.78
CA ASN A 60 -3.19 -7.55 -9.29
C ASN A 60 -3.56 -7.22 -10.73
N ILE A 61 -3.70 -5.93 -11.06
CA ILE A 61 -3.96 -5.48 -12.43
C ILE A 61 -2.82 -5.88 -13.36
N ARG A 62 -1.56 -5.65 -12.96
CA ARG A 62 -0.37 -6.03 -13.73
C ARG A 62 -0.28 -7.55 -13.96
N ASN A 63 -0.69 -8.35 -12.98
CA ASN A 63 -0.73 -9.80 -13.13
C ASN A 63 -1.81 -10.20 -14.14
N ASN A 64 -3.02 -9.64 -14.03
CA ASN A 64 -4.11 -9.91 -14.95
C ASN A 64 -3.76 -9.57 -16.40
N ILE A 65 -3.18 -8.39 -16.66
CA ILE A 65 -2.71 -7.98 -18.00
C ILE A 65 -1.67 -8.98 -18.56
N ARG A 66 -0.74 -9.46 -17.72
CA ARG A 66 0.24 -10.47 -18.14
C ARG A 66 -0.43 -11.80 -18.51
N PHE A 67 -1.49 -12.21 -17.81
CA PHE A 67 -2.24 -13.42 -18.17
C PHE A 67 -2.96 -13.27 -19.51
N ILE A 68 -3.59 -12.11 -19.75
CA ILE A 68 -4.28 -11.83 -21.02
C ILE A 68 -3.30 -11.86 -22.19
N ASN A 69 -2.17 -11.15 -22.10
CA ASN A 69 -1.15 -11.14 -23.16
C ASN A 69 -0.59 -12.54 -23.46
N ARG A 70 -0.40 -13.38 -22.44
CA ARG A 70 0.03 -14.77 -22.65
C ARG A 70 -1.05 -15.61 -23.34
N LYS A 71 -2.33 -15.37 -23.04
CA LYS A 71 -3.44 -16.07 -23.68
C LYS A 71 -3.55 -15.69 -25.16
N ASP A 72 -3.40 -14.41 -25.47
CA ASP A 72 -3.49 -13.91 -26.84
C ASP A 72 -2.33 -14.43 -27.71
N ASN A 73 -1.09 -14.34 -27.19
CA ASN A 73 0.08 -14.86 -27.90
C ASN A 73 0.01 -16.37 -28.20
N ARG A 74 -0.64 -17.16 -27.32
CA ARG A 74 -0.89 -18.59 -27.59
C ARG A 74 -1.90 -18.80 -28.72
N ASN A 75 -2.97 -18.00 -28.78
CA ASN A 75 -3.94 -18.08 -29.88
C ASN A 75 -3.30 -17.70 -31.21
N ILE A 76 -2.51 -16.62 -31.23
CA ILE A 76 -1.78 -16.20 -32.43
C ILE A 76 -0.85 -17.32 -32.92
N LYS A 77 -0.06 -17.92 -32.02
CA LYS A 77 0.83 -19.02 -32.36
C LYS A 77 0.09 -20.24 -32.93
N HIS A 78 -1.08 -20.58 -32.37
CA HIS A 78 -1.90 -21.67 -32.86
C HIS A 78 -2.40 -21.41 -34.29
N ASN A 79 -2.91 -20.20 -34.55
CA ASN A 79 -3.39 -19.80 -35.87
C ASN A 79 -2.27 -19.80 -36.92
N VAL A 80 -1.08 -19.30 -36.57
CA VAL A 80 0.09 -19.33 -37.46
C VAL A 80 0.48 -20.77 -37.81
N CYS A 81 0.53 -21.69 -36.84
CA CYS A 81 0.79 -23.10 -37.13
C CYS A 81 -0.28 -23.71 -38.06
N TYR A 82 -1.55 -23.36 -37.88
CA TYR A 82 -2.66 -23.87 -38.68
C TYR A 82 -2.53 -23.47 -40.16
N TYR A 83 -2.32 -22.18 -40.43
CA TYR A 83 -2.11 -21.69 -41.80
C TYR A 83 -0.81 -22.24 -42.41
N SER A 84 0.26 -22.40 -41.63
CA SER A 84 1.52 -22.98 -42.13
C SER A 84 1.38 -24.45 -42.53
N ASN A 85 0.52 -25.21 -41.84
CA ASN A 85 0.24 -26.60 -42.19
C ASN A 85 -0.64 -26.67 -43.44
N ILE A 86 -1.69 -25.85 -43.53
CA ILE A 86 -2.57 -25.80 -44.72
C ILE A 86 -1.77 -25.43 -45.98
N SER A 87 -0.90 -24.43 -45.90
CA SER A 87 -0.03 -24.01 -47.02
C SER A 87 0.99 -25.07 -47.45
N ARG A 88 1.18 -26.13 -46.66
CA ARG A 88 2.10 -27.24 -46.98
C ARG A 88 1.41 -28.38 -47.75
N TYR A 89 0.08 -28.35 -47.86
CA TYR A 89 -0.74 -29.33 -48.59
C TYR A 89 -1.36 -28.77 -49.88
N ILE A 90 -1.11 -27.50 -50.20
CA ILE A 90 -1.47 -26.81 -51.45
C ILE A 90 -0.18 -26.66 -52.26
#